data_AF-A0AAW1LUX7-F1
#
_entry.id   AF-A0AAW1LUX7-F1
#
_cell.length_a   1.000
_cell.length_b   1.000
_cell.length_c   1.000
_cell.angle_alpha   90.00
_cell.angle_beta   90.00
_cell.angle_gamma   90.00
#
_symmetry.space_group_name_H-M   'P 1'
#
loop_
_entity.id
_entity.type
_entity.pdbx_description
1 polymer ?
#
loop_
_entity_poly.entity_id
_entity_poly.type
_entity_poly.pdbx_seq_one_letter_code
_entity_poly.pdbx_strand_id
1 'polypeptide(L)'
;MHSSCDYNNYELNPCKSKLVLLLQLNRADPSYRDRYNLAKQEYEALLKQGRSLCIGVQLKNSDNKTRCMWTICNHILGKDSAPTVMDLEGDMVKLALQYNEFLTSTVSKATVTFAGAQSSLSIKENDQSLYLNCISQEKLCELAND
;
A
#
# COMPACT_ATOMS: atom_id res chain seq x y z
N MET A 1 -3.95 1.73 17.09
CA MET A 1 -3.09 0.54 17.20
C MET A 1 -3.25 -0.30 15.95
N HIS A 2 -2.38 -0.11 14.96
CA HIS A 2 -2.22 -1.08 13.87
C HIS A 2 -1.24 -2.13 14.37
N SER A 3 -1.76 -3.27 14.81
CA SER A 3 -0.94 -4.44 15.04
C SER A 3 -0.61 -5.00 13.66
N SER A 4 0.49 -4.51 13.04
CA SER A 4 1.11 -5.25 11.94
C SER A 4 1.44 -6.61 12.53
N CYS A 5 0.84 -7.64 11.97
CA CYS A 5 1.14 -8.99 12.39
C CYS A 5 2.47 -9.37 11.76
N ASP A 6 3.56 -8.85 12.32
CA ASP A 6 4.91 -9.20 11.91
C ASP A 6 5.16 -10.63 12.37
N TYR A 7 4.89 -11.57 11.45
CA TYR A 7 5.15 -12.99 11.62
C TYR A 7 6.56 -13.17 12.16
N ASN A 8 6.71 -13.93 13.24
CA ASN A 8 7.99 -14.17 13.89
C ASN A 8 9.06 -14.57 12.84
N ASN A 9 9.93 -13.59 12.56
CA ASN A 9 10.92 -13.58 11.49
C ASN A 9 11.97 -14.70 11.61
N TYR A 10 12.07 -15.34 12.78
CA TYR A 10 13.19 -16.21 13.13
C TYR A 10 13.26 -17.51 12.31
N GLU A 11 12.11 -18.14 11.99
CA GLU A 11 12.07 -19.38 11.19
C GLU A 11 11.76 -19.11 9.71
N LEU A 12 10.98 -18.06 9.41
CA LEU A 12 10.60 -17.69 8.06
C LEU A 12 11.75 -17.09 7.25
N ASN A 13 12.62 -16.27 7.85
CA ASN A 13 13.74 -15.64 7.14
C ASN A 13 14.81 -16.62 6.67
N PRO A 14 15.26 -17.59 7.51
CA PRO A 14 16.17 -18.63 7.05
C PRO A 14 15.55 -19.46 5.92
N CYS A 15 14.27 -19.83 6.05
CA CYS A 15 13.56 -20.60 5.02
C CYS A 15 13.44 -19.83 3.69
N LYS A 16 13.09 -18.54 3.76
CA LYS A 16 13.03 -17.63 2.61
C LYS A 16 14.40 -17.50 1.93
N SER A 17 15.47 -17.34 2.72
CA SER A 17 16.85 -17.24 2.22
C SER A 17 17.28 -18.53 1.51
N LYS A 18 16.98 -19.69 2.10
CA LYS A 18 17.21 -21.02 1.52
C LYS A 18 16.45 -21.19 0.19
N LEU A 19 15.21 -20.72 0.12
CA LEU A 19 14.39 -20.74 -1.10
C LEU A 19 14.99 -19.91 -2.24
N VAL A 20 15.46 -18.71 -1.94
CA VAL A 20 16.11 -17.83 -2.94
C VAL A 20 17.39 -18.49 -3.48
N LEU A 21 18.23 -19.04 -2.60
CA LEU A 21 19.43 -19.77 -3.00
C LEU A 21 19.09 -20.97 -3.89
N LEU A 22 18.15 -21.81 -3.47
CA LEU A 22 17.74 -23.00 -4.22
C LEU A 22 17.09 -22.65 -5.56
N LEU A 23 16.38 -21.53 -5.65
CA LEU A 23 15.83 -21.04 -6.91
C LEU A 23 16.94 -20.65 -7.89
N GLN A 24 17.97 -19.95 -7.40
CA GLN A 24 19.13 -19.59 -8.21
C GLN A 24 19.89 -20.85 -8.68
N LEU A 25 20.11 -21.80 -7.77
CA LEU A 25 20.77 -23.07 -8.11
C LEU A 25 19.95 -23.91 -9.09
N ASN A 26 18.63 -24.02 -8.91
CA ASN A 26 17.74 -24.74 -9.83
C ASN A 26 17.70 -24.14 -11.24
N ARG A 27 17.92 -22.83 -11.36
CA ARG A 27 18.06 -22.17 -12.68
C ARG A 27 19.37 -22.52 -13.38
N ALA A 28 20.43 -22.76 -12.61
CA ALA A 28 21.75 -23.13 -13.14
C ALA A 28 21.89 -24.64 -13.37
N ASP A 29 21.31 -25.46 -12.49
CA ASP A 29 21.35 -26.91 -12.52
C ASP A 29 19.97 -27.50 -12.10
N PRO A 30 19.25 -28.18 -13.02
CA PRO A 30 17.96 -28.81 -12.74
C PRO A 30 17.99 -29.88 -11.63
N SER A 31 19.16 -30.40 -11.25
CA SER A 31 19.29 -31.39 -10.17
C SER A 31 18.78 -30.88 -8.81
N TYR A 32 18.69 -29.55 -8.63
CA TYR A 32 18.19 -28.90 -7.42
C TYR A 32 16.67 -28.75 -7.37
N ARG A 33 15.94 -29.13 -8.42
CA ARG A 33 14.49 -28.96 -8.53
C ARG A 33 13.72 -29.57 -7.36
N ASP A 34 14.06 -30.79 -6.97
CA ASP A 34 13.35 -31.49 -5.89
C ASP A 34 13.63 -30.85 -4.53
N ARG A 35 14.87 -30.40 -4.30
CA ARG A 35 15.25 -29.67 -3.09
C ARG A 35 14.54 -28.33 -3.00
N TYR A 36 14.41 -27.62 -4.12
CA TYR A 36 13.64 -26.38 -4.20
C TYR A 36 12.16 -26.62 -3.90
N ASN A 37 11.54 -27.63 -4.50
CA ASN A 37 10.13 -27.96 -4.28
C ASN A 37 9.84 -28.30 -2.82
N LEU A 38 10.72 -29.07 -2.18
CA LEU A 38 10.59 -29.44 -0.77
C LEU A 38 10.74 -28.20 0.13
N ALA A 39 11.74 -27.36 -0.10
CA ALA A 39 11.89 -26.10 0.64
C ALA A 39 10.71 -25.13 0.43
N LYS A 40 10.11 -25.13 -0.76
CA LYS A 40 8.89 -24.36 -1.05
C LYS A 40 7.70 -24.84 -0.21
N GLN A 41 7.51 -26.16 -0.12
CA GLN A 41 6.46 -26.74 0.72
C GLN A 41 6.67 -26.42 2.21
N GLU A 42 7.91 -26.52 2.71
CA GLU A 42 8.27 -26.12 4.08
C GLU A 42 7.89 -24.66 4.35
N TYR A 43 8.22 -23.76 3.43
CA TYR A 43 7.90 -22.34 3.55
C TYR A 43 6.40 -22.05 3.54
N GLU A 44 5.65 -22.67 2.63
CA GLU A 44 4.19 -22.52 2.56
C GLU A 44 3.51 -23.03 3.84
N ALA A 45 4.01 -24.13 4.41
CA ALA A 45 3.51 -24.66 5.68
C ALA A 45 3.75 -23.69 6.84
N LEU A 46 4.97 -23.15 6.96
CA LEU A 46 5.32 -22.15 7.98
C LEU A 46 4.48 -20.87 7.83
N LEU A 47 4.30 -20.38 6.60
CA LEU A 47 3.43 -19.23 6.32
C LEU A 47 1.99 -19.48 6.76
N LYS A 48 1.43 -20.66 6.44
CA LYS A 48 0.06 -21.01 6.81
C LYS A 48 -0.10 -21.09 8.32
N GLN A 49 0.86 -21.70 9.02
CA GLN A 49 0.85 -21.80 10.47
C GLN A 49 0.93 -20.42 11.12
N GLY A 50 1.87 -19.58 10.67
CA GLY A 50 1.99 -18.20 11.13
C GLY A 50 0.68 -17.44 10.97
N ARG A 51 0.09 -17.46 9.76
CA ARG A 51 -1.18 -16.79 9.44
C ARG A 51 -2.32 -17.24 10.35
N SER A 52 -2.44 -18.55 10.57
CA SER A 52 -3.46 -19.11 11.46
C SER A 52 -3.32 -18.61 12.89
N LEU A 53 -2.11 -18.61 13.44
CA LEU A 53 -1.83 -18.10 14.78
C LEU A 53 -2.16 -16.61 14.89
N CYS A 54 -1.75 -15.82 13.91
CA CYS A 54 -2.03 -14.40 13.84
C CYS A 54 -3.53 -14.09 13.89
N ILE A 55 -4.29 -14.73 12.99
CA ILE A 55 -5.75 -14.57 12.90
C ILE A 55 -6.41 -15.03 14.22
N GLY A 56 -5.94 -16.14 14.80
CA GLY A 56 -6.42 -16.63 16.09
C GLY A 56 -6.21 -15.63 17.22
N VAL A 57 -5.06 -14.96 17.28
CA VAL A 57 -4.77 -13.91 18.26
C VAL A 57 -5.65 -12.69 18.04
N GLN A 58 -5.81 -12.23 16.79
CA GLN A 58 -6.69 -11.09 16.46
C GLN A 58 -8.14 -11.38 16.84
N LEU A 59 -8.65 -12.57 16.55
CA LEU A 59 -10.01 -12.98 16.91
C LEU A 59 -10.22 -13.04 18.42
N LYS A 60 -9.23 -13.52 19.18
CA LYS A 60 -9.32 -13.56 20.65
C LYS A 60 -9.31 -12.16 21.26
N ASN A 61 -8.42 -11.29 20.80
CA ASN A 61 -8.14 -10.01 21.44
C ASN A 61 -8.97 -8.83 20.89
N SER A 62 -9.70 -8.99 19.79
CA SER A 62 -10.50 -7.89 19.22
C SER A 62 -11.81 -7.68 19.99
N ASP A 63 -12.06 -6.45 20.44
CA ASP A 63 -13.34 -6.05 21.03
C ASP A 63 -14.44 -5.92 19.97
N ASN A 64 -14.08 -5.57 18.73
CA ASN A 64 -15.00 -5.45 17.61
C ASN A 64 -14.81 -6.62 16.63
N LYS A 65 -15.65 -7.65 16.77
CA LYS A 65 -15.56 -8.87 15.96
C LYS A 65 -15.86 -8.63 14.49
N THR A 66 -16.83 -7.77 14.17
CA THR A 66 -17.20 -7.44 12.78
C THR A 66 -16.06 -6.74 12.03
N ARG A 67 -15.41 -5.75 12.66
CA ARG A 67 -14.24 -5.06 12.09
C ARG A 67 -13.04 -5.98 11.93
N CYS A 68 -12.79 -6.82 12.93
CA CYS A 68 -11.74 -7.85 12.87
C CYS A 68 -12.00 -8.81 11.71
N MET A 69 -13.25 -9.23 11.51
CA MET A 69 -13.60 -10.11 10.39
C MET A 69 -13.38 -9.46 9.04
N TRP A 70 -13.78 -8.20 8.86
CA TRP A 70 -13.47 -7.46 7.63
C TRP A 70 -11.97 -7.35 7.36
N THR A 71 -11.18 -7.14 8.40
CA THR A 71 -9.71 -7.07 8.30
C THR A 71 -9.13 -8.42 7.85
N ILE A 72 -9.60 -9.53 8.44
CA ILE A 72 -9.18 -10.89 8.06
C ILE A 72 -9.58 -11.21 6.61
N CYS A 73 -10.80 -10.85 6.19
CA CYS A 73 -11.26 -11.04 4.82
C CYS A 73 -10.40 -10.26 3.83
N ASN A 74 -10.04 -9.01 4.14
CA ASN A 74 -9.15 -8.21 3.30
C ASN A 74 -7.74 -8.81 3.23
N HIS A 75 -7.22 -9.32 4.34
CA HIS A 75 -5.93 -10.02 4.39
C HIS A 75 -5.91 -11.27 3.50
N ILE A 76 -6.94 -12.11 3.57
CA ILE A 76 -7.06 -13.32 2.75
C ILE A 76 -7.18 -12.98 1.25
N LEU A 77 -7.94 -11.94 0.92
CA LEU A 77 -8.14 -11.49 -0.45
C LEU A 77 -6.93 -10.72 -1.02
N GLY A 78 -5.86 -10.52 -0.23
CA GLY A 78 -4.71 -9.72 -0.65
C GLY A 78 -5.04 -8.25 -0.90
N LYS A 79 -6.14 -7.77 -0.32
CA LYS A 79 -6.62 -6.38 -0.41
C LYS A 79 -6.05 -5.48 0.68
N ASP A 80 -5.20 -6.03 1.54
CA ASP A 80 -4.35 -5.24 2.41
C ASP A 80 -3.38 -4.45 1.51
N SER A 81 -3.81 -3.26 1.11
CA SER A 81 -2.86 -2.21 0.81
C SER A 81 -2.08 -2.01 2.10
N ALA A 82 -0.89 -2.60 2.17
CA ALA A 82 0.05 -2.19 3.20
C ALA A 82 0.08 -0.66 3.11
N PRO A 83 -0.18 0.08 4.20
CA PRO A 83 0.24 1.47 4.19
C PRO A 83 1.71 1.40 3.81
N THR A 84 2.09 2.09 2.73
CA THR A 84 3.48 2.30 2.38
C THR A 84 4.07 3.10 3.53
N VAL A 85 4.39 2.42 4.63
CA VAL A 85 5.19 2.98 5.71
C VAL A 85 6.57 3.07 5.09
N MET A 86 6.85 4.20 4.46
CA MET A 86 8.22 4.59 4.25
C MET A 86 8.78 4.79 5.66
N ASP A 87 9.46 3.77 6.17
CA ASP A 87 10.36 3.91 7.31
C ASP A 87 11.49 4.85 6.88
N LEU A 88 11.21 6.14 6.95
CA LEU A 88 12.21 7.18 6.82
C LEU A 88 12.97 7.17 8.13
N GLU A 89 14.12 6.49 8.13
CA GLU A 89 15.03 6.50 9.27
C GLU A 89 15.53 7.94 9.51
N GLY A 90 15.26 8.47 10.70
CA GLY A 90 15.72 9.80 11.11
C GLY A 90 14.70 10.56 11.97
N ASP A 91 15.11 11.73 12.45
CA ASP A 91 14.20 12.65 13.14
C ASP A 91 13.22 13.25 12.12
N MET A 92 11.97 12.79 12.19
CA MET A 92 10.87 13.24 11.33
C MET A 92 10.65 14.76 11.37
N VAL A 93 10.91 15.40 12.53
CA VAL A 93 10.79 16.86 12.67
C VAL A 93 11.86 17.56 11.84
N LYS A 94 13.10 17.06 11.91
CA LYS A 94 14.21 17.58 11.11
C LYS A 94 13.98 17.37 9.62
N LEU A 95 13.47 16.21 9.21
CA LEU A 95 13.16 15.93 7.81
C LEU A 95 12.04 16.83 7.28
N ALA A 96 10.99 17.06 8.06
CA ALA A 96 9.92 17.99 7.70
C ALA A 96 10.44 19.43 7.56
N LEU A 97 11.33 19.86 8.45
CA LEU A 97 11.98 21.18 8.35
C LEU A 97 12.83 21.30 7.09
N GLN A 98 13.66 20.30 6.80
CA GLN A 98 14.49 20.27 5.58
C GLN A 98 13.64 20.29 4.30
N TYR A 99 12.53 19.55 4.29
CA TYR A 99 11.60 19.55 3.17
C TYR A 99 10.93 20.92 2.99
N ASN A 100 10.55 21.58 4.09
CA ASN A 100 9.97 22.92 4.04
C ASN A 100 10.99 23.97 3.56
N GLU A 101 12.26 23.88 3.98
CA GLU A 101 13.36 24.71 3.48
C GLU A 101 13.61 24.46 1.98
N PHE A 102 13.56 23.20 1.55
CA PHE A 102 13.67 22.85 0.15
C PHE A 102 12.53 23.45 -0.67
N LEU A 103 11.27 23.31 -0.23
CA LEU A 103 10.11 23.88 -0.92
C LEU A 103 10.19 25.40 -0.99
N THR A 104 10.49 26.08 0.11
CA THR A 104 10.62 27.54 0.12
C THR A 104 11.72 28.02 -0.82
N SER A 105 12.87 27.34 -0.86
CA SER A 105 13.96 27.69 -1.80
C SER A 105 13.60 27.38 -3.27
N THR A 106 12.93 26.25 -3.53
CA THR A 106 12.61 25.78 -4.88
C THR A 106 11.46 26.57 -5.47
N VAL A 107 10.40 26.82 -4.70
CA VAL A 107 9.27 27.66 -5.11
C VAL A 107 9.76 29.08 -5.42
N SER A 108 10.66 29.64 -4.61
CA SER A 108 11.23 30.97 -4.86
C SER A 108 12.07 31.02 -6.15
N LYS A 109 12.81 29.95 -6.48
CA LYS A 109 13.54 29.86 -7.75
C LYS A 109 12.60 29.65 -8.94
N ALA A 110 11.57 28.83 -8.75
CA ALA A 110 10.57 28.55 -9.76
C ALA A 110 9.77 29.81 -10.11
N THR A 111 9.33 30.61 -9.13
CA THR A 111 8.60 31.87 -9.38
C THR A 111 9.43 32.89 -10.17
N VAL A 112 10.74 32.99 -9.90
CA VAL A 112 11.65 33.83 -10.71
C VAL A 112 11.75 33.30 -12.16
N THR A 113 11.76 31.98 -12.32
CA THR A 113 11.83 31.34 -13.65
C THR A 113 10.52 31.52 -14.42
N PHE A 114 9.37 31.47 -13.74
CA PHE A 114 8.04 31.67 -14.33
C PHE A 114 7.70 33.13 -14.59
N ALA A 115 8.29 34.09 -13.85
CA ALA A 115 8.12 35.52 -14.13
C ALA A 115 8.68 35.93 -15.51
N GLY A 116 9.61 35.16 -16.07
CA GLY A 116 10.12 35.33 -17.44
C GLY A 116 9.39 34.52 -18.51
N ALA A 117 8.51 33.59 -18.12
CA ALA A 117 7.72 32.82 -19.07
C ALA A 117 6.50 33.63 -19.48
N GLN A 118 6.48 34.16 -20.71
CA GLN A 118 5.27 34.72 -21.28
C GLN A 118 4.22 33.60 -21.35
N SER A 119 3.26 33.67 -20.43
CA SER A 119 2.07 32.84 -20.45
C SER A 119 1.24 33.22 -21.67
N SER A 120 1.44 32.54 -22.79
CA SER A 120 0.52 32.60 -23.91
C SER A 120 -0.69 31.69 -23.62
N LEU A 121 -1.49 32.06 -22.62
CA LEU A 121 -2.80 31.44 -22.46
C LEU A 121 -3.74 32.07 -23.48
N SER A 122 -4.16 31.29 -24.48
CA SER A 122 -5.11 31.72 -25.51
C SER A 122 -6.57 31.76 -25.03
N ILE A 123 -6.83 31.38 -23.78
CA ILE A 123 -8.17 31.34 -23.21
C ILE A 123 -8.40 32.68 -22.51
N LYS A 124 -9.15 33.57 -23.16
CA LYS A 124 -9.41 34.92 -22.66
C LYS A 124 -10.38 34.97 -21.48
N GLU A 125 -11.27 33.98 -21.34
CA GLU A 125 -12.17 33.76 -20.19
C GLU A 125 -12.97 32.47 -20.48
N ASN A 126 -13.31 31.70 -19.44
CA ASN A 126 -14.40 30.71 -19.50
C ASN A 126 -15.57 31.29 -18.71
N ASP A 127 -16.46 31.96 -19.42
CA ASP A 127 -17.67 32.61 -18.91
C ASP A 127 -18.82 31.61 -18.68
N GLN A 128 -18.64 30.34 -19.01
CA GLN A 128 -19.65 29.30 -18.78
C GLN A 128 -19.50 28.69 -17.40
N SER A 129 -20.14 29.33 -16.43
CA SER A 129 -20.42 28.71 -15.12
C SER A 129 -21.30 27.48 -15.33
N LEU A 130 -20.85 26.31 -14.89
CA LEU A 130 -21.67 25.09 -14.82
C LEU A 130 -22.75 25.28 -13.76
N TYR A 131 -23.98 25.53 -14.18
CA TYR A 131 -25.14 25.51 -13.29
C TYR A 131 -25.61 24.07 -13.12
N LEU A 132 -25.36 23.51 -11.94
CA LEU A 132 -25.99 22.27 -11.52
C LEU A 132 -27.46 22.56 -11.20
N ASN A 133 -28.38 22.11 -12.05
CA ASN A 133 -29.80 22.13 -11.72
C ASN A 133 -30.06 21.13 -10.59
N CYS A 134 -30.68 21.57 -9.49
CA CYS A 134 -31.16 20.63 -8.47
C CYS A 134 -32.20 19.70 -9.10
N ILE A 135 -31.89 18.40 -9.10
CA ILE A 135 -32.81 17.36 -9.57
C ILE A 135 -33.82 17.11 -8.43
N SER A 136 -35.12 17.15 -8.74
CA SER A 136 -36.16 16.80 -7.79
C SER A 136 -36.14 15.31 -7.47
N GLN A 137 -36.64 14.93 -6.29
CA GLN A 137 -36.68 13.54 -5.86
C GLN A 137 -37.47 12.64 -6.82
N GLU A 138 -38.52 13.19 -7.47
CA GLU A 138 -39.32 12.50 -8.48
C GLU A 138 -38.47 12.14 -9.71
N LYS A 139 -37.66 13.08 -10.19
CA LYS A 139 -36.80 12.90 -11.37
C LYS A 139 -35.63 11.96 -11.08
N LEU A 140 -35.20 11.88 -9.82
CA LEU A 140 -34.25 10.87 -9.33
C LEU A 140 -34.83 9.46 -9.37
N CYS A 141 -36.11 9.30 -8.99
CA CYS A 141 -36.78 8.01 -9.06
C CYS A 141 -37.05 7.57 -10.51
N GLU A 142 -37.32 8.50 -11.43
CA GLU A 142 -37.44 8.20 -12.86
C GLU A 142 -36.11 7.70 -13.44
N LEU A 143 -35.01 8.42 -13.19
CA LEU A 143 -33.66 8.05 -13.66
C LEU A 143 -33.13 6.74 -13.06
N ALA A 144 -33.64 6.33 -11.89
CA ALA A 144 -33.24 5.09 -11.23
C ALA A 144 -33.99 3.85 -11.75
N ASN A 145 -35.06 4.04 -12.52
CA ASN A 145 -35.89 2.97 -13.08
C ASN A 145 -35.64 2.72 -14.58
N ASP A 146 -34.74 3.49 -15.21
CA ASP A 146 -34.14 3.20 -16.52
C ASP A 146 -32.85 2.36 -16.35
#